data_AF-A0A9P5N1R2-F1
#
_entry.id   AF-A0A9P5N1R2-F1
#
_cell.length_a   1.000
_cell.length_b   1.000
_cell.length_c   1.000
_cell.angle_alpha   90.00
_cell.angle_beta   90.00
_cell.angle_gamma   90.00
#
_symmetry.space_group_name_H-M   'P 1'
#
loop_
_entity.id
_entity.type
_entity.pdbx_description
1 polymer ?
#
loop_
_entity_poly.entity_id
_entity_poly.type
_entity_poly.pdbx_seq_one_letter_code
_entity_poly.pdbx_strand_id
1 'polypeptide(L)'
;MPRITNDPSLEVCLSFEGPEWGYLCQIMINTHQGPQPLTTEEAVQDLKGTWAQEHNQRVAAWAAQMEQDNAKVEEVACQALEEEEGQHAQKERETEEQRREAERKKPKLNNFDDNRAVDSWIEPGPSEYALNKINMLEYVELNYFTKHGCTEATRESDQSTGNKAFVTTQVEDTLSIRPTTAHRAAKNIRKDEDLSWSEMLFAKTTMLECIANSGVWSDRHALSLASFFVALESRVRRQWFKALKLNRGFNLEIIKDDLMRSYTEIINDKERDKEVAKEIEVVHVVQTTSCVT
;
A
#
# COMPACT_ATOMS: atom_id res chain seq x y z
N MET A 1 -42.18 -51.35 -17.13
CA MET A 1 -43.52 -51.42 -17.75
C MET A 1 -43.51 -50.52 -18.98
N PRO A 2 -44.11 -50.91 -20.11
CA PRO A 2 -44.26 -50.01 -21.24
C PRO A 2 -45.07 -48.77 -20.80
N ARG A 3 -44.62 -47.57 -21.19
CA ARG A 3 -45.28 -46.32 -20.86
C ARG A 3 -46.64 -46.28 -21.55
N ILE A 4 -47.70 -46.03 -20.80
CA ILE A 4 -49.03 -45.84 -21.38
C ILE A 4 -48.98 -44.48 -22.11
N THR A 5 -49.45 -44.42 -23.35
CA THR A 5 -49.41 -43.20 -24.20
C THR A 5 -50.77 -42.54 -24.38
N ASN A 6 -51.86 -43.25 -24.12
CA ASN A 6 -53.23 -42.76 -24.23
C ASN A 6 -53.94 -42.90 -22.88
N ASP A 7 -54.75 -41.91 -22.53
CA ASP A 7 -55.53 -41.90 -21.29
C ASP A 7 -56.59 -43.03 -21.28
N PRO A 8 -56.43 -44.06 -20.42
CA PRO A 8 -57.36 -45.18 -20.37
C PRO A 8 -58.75 -44.78 -19.86
N SER A 9 -58.90 -43.65 -19.16
CA SER A 9 -60.18 -43.20 -18.60
C SER A 9 -61.19 -42.75 -19.66
N LEU A 10 -60.73 -42.53 -20.90
CA LEU A 10 -61.55 -42.18 -22.04
C LEU A 10 -62.12 -43.40 -22.78
N GLU A 11 -61.73 -44.63 -22.39
CA GLU A 11 -62.23 -45.86 -23.00
C GLU A 11 -63.63 -46.23 -22.46
N VAL A 12 -64.59 -46.38 -23.36
CA VAL A 12 -65.97 -46.81 -23.03
C VAL A 12 -66.07 -48.33 -23.09
N CYS A 13 -66.82 -48.92 -22.14
CA CYS A 13 -67.11 -50.34 -22.11
C CYS A 13 -67.78 -50.79 -23.42
N LEU A 14 -67.18 -51.80 -24.06
CA LEU A 14 -67.75 -52.41 -25.26
C LEU A 14 -69.07 -53.11 -24.89
N SER A 15 -70.07 -53.02 -25.77
CA SER A 15 -71.33 -53.74 -25.56
C SER A 15 -71.10 -55.25 -25.72
N PHE A 16 -71.10 -55.99 -24.61
CA PHE A 16 -70.95 -57.46 -24.60
C PHE A 16 -72.25 -58.20 -24.94
N GLU A 17 -73.27 -57.50 -25.46
CA GLU A 17 -74.58 -58.04 -25.82
C GLU A 17 -74.68 -58.42 -27.32
N GLY A 18 -73.62 -58.18 -28.10
CA GLY A 18 -73.56 -58.51 -29.52
C GLY A 18 -73.32 -60.02 -29.80
N PRO A 19 -73.74 -60.52 -30.97
CA PRO A 19 -73.60 -61.93 -31.36
C PRO A 19 -72.15 -62.44 -31.41
N GLU A 20 -71.17 -61.54 -31.54
CA GLU A 20 -69.73 -61.83 -31.53
C GLU A 20 -69.20 -62.33 -30.18
N TRP A 21 -69.86 -61.98 -29.07
CA TRP A 21 -69.48 -62.42 -27.72
C TRP A 21 -70.24 -63.68 -27.27
N GLY A 22 -71.23 -64.11 -28.06
CA GLY A 22 -72.07 -65.28 -27.75
C GLY A 22 -71.27 -66.59 -27.61
N TYR A 23 -70.21 -66.76 -28.39
CA TYR A 23 -69.31 -67.92 -28.31
C TYR A 23 -68.57 -67.98 -26.96
N LEU A 24 -68.07 -66.85 -26.47
CA LEU A 24 -67.37 -66.75 -25.18
C LEU A 24 -68.33 -66.98 -24.00
N CYS A 25 -69.54 -66.42 -24.08
CA CYS A 25 -70.59 -66.66 -23.09
C CYS A 25 -70.95 -68.16 -23.02
N GLN A 26 -71.07 -68.83 -24.18
CA GLN A 26 -71.38 -70.26 -24.24
C GLN A 26 -70.28 -71.14 -23.64
N ILE A 27 -69.01 -70.77 -23.81
CA ILE A 27 -67.87 -71.47 -23.18
C ILE A 27 -67.95 -71.34 -21.66
N MET A 28 -68.17 -70.13 -21.14
CA MET A 28 -68.25 -69.89 -19.68
C MET A 28 -69.38 -70.69 -19.03
N ILE A 29 -70.54 -70.78 -19.70
CA ILE A 29 -71.68 -71.60 -19.27
C ILE A 29 -71.31 -73.10 -19.22
N ASN A 30 -70.60 -73.61 -20.23
CA ASN A 30 -70.24 -75.03 -20.32
C ASN A 30 -69.14 -75.45 -19.32
N THR A 31 -68.28 -74.52 -18.90
CA THR A 31 -67.18 -74.77 -17.96
C THR A 31 -67.53 -74.53 -16.48
N HIS A 32 -68.72 -73.99 -16.18
CA HIS A 32 -69.14 -73.69 -14.82
C HIS A 32 -69.48 -74.99 -14.04
N GLN A 33 -68.71 -75.29 -12.99
CA GLN A 33 -68.90 -76.46 -12.11
C GLN A 33 -69.67 -76.12 -10.81
N GLY A 34 -70.50 -75.08 -10.82
CA GLY A 34 -71.35 -74.72 -9.68
C GLY A 34 -72.70 -75.45 -9.66
N PRO A 35 -73.44 -75.45 -8.53
CA PRO A 35 -74.69 -76.19 -8.37
C PRO A 35 -75.90 -75.63 -9.16
N GLN A 36 -75.75 -74.52 -9.91
CA GLN A 36 -76.79 -73.95 -10.77
C GLN A 36 -76.23 -73.68 -12.19
N PRO A 37 -77.03 -73.86 -13.26
CA PRO A 37 -76.62 -73.55 -14.62
C PRO A 37 -76.48 -72.04 -14.79
N LEU A 38 -75.28 -71.59 -15.19
CA LEU A 38 -74.97 -70.19 -15.40
C LEU A 38 -75.81 -69.65 -16.58
N THR A 39 -76.52 -68.55 -16.37
CA THR A 39 -77.34 -67.91 -17.40
C THR A 39 -76.49 -67.04 -18.34
N THR A 40 -76.94 -66.81 -19.57
CA THR A 40 -76.25 -65.95 -20.54
C THR A 40 -76.03 -64.53 -20.00
N GLU A 41 -76.94 -64.05 -19.15
CA GLU A 41 -76.87 -62.75 -18.48
C GLU A 41 -75.74 -62.70 -17.44
N GLU A 42 -75.53 -63.77 -16.67
CA GLU A 42 -74.43 -63.88 -15.70
C GLU A 42 -73.06 -63.96 -16.39
N ALA A 43 -72.96 -64.64 -17.54
CA ALA A 43 -71.72 -64.68 -18.32
C ALA A 43 -71.36 -63.30 -18.91
N VAL A 44 -72.35 -62.52 -19.36
CA VAL A 44 -72.15 -61.13 -19.81
C VAL A 44 -71.74 -60.22 -18.65
N GLN A 45 -72.25 -60.44 -17.44
CA GLN A 45 -71.83 -59.70 -16.24
C GLN A 45 -70.38 -60.03 -15.84
N ASP A 46 -69.96 -61.28 -15.94
CA ASP A 46 -68.59 -61.69 -15.61
C ASP A 46 -67.56 -61.13 -16.61
N LEU A 47 -67.93 -61.06 -17.89
CA LEU A 47 -67.14 -60.37 -18.93
C LEU A 47 -67.06 -58.85 -18.69
N LYS A 48 -68.18 -58.22 -18.34
CA LYS A 48 -68.21 -56.80 -17.93
C LYS A 48 -67.36 -56.57 -16.68
N GLY A 49 -67.37 -57.49 -15.72
CA GLY A 49 -66.57 -57.45 -14.49
C GLY A 49 -65.07 -57.58 -14.76
N THR A 50 -64.68 -58.52 -15.62
CA THR A 50 -63.29 -58.74 -16.01
C THR A 50 -62.74 -57.52 -16.77
N TRP A 51 -63.52 -56.97 -17.72
CA TRP A 51 -63.15 -55.74 -18.42
C TRP A 51 -63.04 -54.55 -17.47
N ALA A 52 -63.97 -54.38 -16.53
CA ALA A 52 -63.93 -53.31 -15.54
C ALA A 52 -62.70 -53.43 -14.63
N GLN A 53 -62.31 -54.65 -14.25
CA GLN A 53 -61.10 -54.89 -13.47
C GLN A 53 -59.83 -54.51 -14.24
N GLU A 54 -59.71 -54.94 -15.50
CA GLU A 54 -58.56 -54.61 -16.35
C GLU A 54 -58.50 -53.11 -16.68
N HIS A 55 -59.65 -52.48 -16.96
CA HIS A 55 -59.76 -51.05 -17.18
C HIS A 55 -59.38 -50.25 -15.92
N ASN A 56 -59.88 -50.63 -14.74
CA ASN A 56 -59.50 -50.00 -13.47
C ASN A 56 -58.01 -50.16 -13.17
N GLN A 57 -57.40 -51.31 -13.50
CA GLN A 57 -55.95 -51.50 -13.37
C GLN A 57 -55.16 -50.57 -14.31
N ARG A 58 -55.62 -50.39 -15.55
CA ARG A 58 -54.97 -49.48 -16.51
C ARG A 58 -55.13 -48.02 -16.11
N VAL A 59 -56.30 -47.61 -15.61
CA VAL A 59 -56.53 -46.26 -15.05
C VAL A 59 -55.64 -46.03 -13.82
N ALA A 60 -55.54 -47.01 -12.91
CA ALA A 60 -54.66 -46.91 -11.74
C ALA A 60 -53.18 -46.83 -12.12
N ALA A 61 -52.75 -47.62 -13.12
CA ALA A 61 -51.38 -47.57 -13.64
C ALA A 61 -51.06 -46.23 -14.32
N TRP A 62 -52.03 -45.65 -15.05
CA TRP A 62 -51.92 -44.32 -15.65
C TRP A 62 -51.83 -43.21 -14.59
N ALA A 63 -52.70 -43.25 -13.57
CA ALA A 63 -52.67 -42.30 -12.46
C ALA A 63 -51.32 -42.37 -11.71
N ALA A 64 -50.80 -43.58 -11.45
CA ALA A 64 -49.49 -43.75 -10.84
C ALA A 64 -48.35 -43.23 -11.73
N GLN A 65 -48.46 -43.35 -13.06
CA GLN A 65 -47.47 -42.81 -13.99
C GLN A 65 -47.48 -41.27 -13.99
N MET A 66 -48.67 -40.66 -13.99
CA MET A 66 -48.82 -39.20 -13.92
C MET A 66 -48.26 -38.64 -12.61
N GLU A 67 -48.51 -39.31 -11.48
CA GLU A 67 -47.96 -38.92 -10.18
C GLU A 67 -46.42 -38.97 -10.18
N GLN A 68 -45.84 -40.03 -10.75
CA GLN A 68 -44.38 -40.14 -10.87
C GLN A 68 -43.77 -39.09 -11.81
N ASP A 69 -44.44 -38.76 -12.91
CA ASP A 69 -43.99 -37.73 -13.84
C ASP A 69 -44.09 -36.34 -13.20
N ASN A 70 -45.19 -36.05 -12.48
CA ASN A 70 -45.36 -34.80 -11.75
C ASN A 70 -44.33 -34.65 -10.62
N ALA A 71 -44.11 -35.70 -9.84
CA ALA A 71 -43.10 -35.70 -8.77
C ALA A 71 -41.68 -35.44 -9.30
N LYS A 72 -41.32 -35.99 -10.47
CA LYS A 72 -40.02 -35.73 -11.10
C LYS A 72 -39.90 -34.29 -11.61
N VAL A 73 -40.97 -33.72 -12.16
CA VAL A 73 -40.98 -32.32 -12.59
C VAL A 73 -40.81 -31.39 -11.39
N GLU A 74 -41.50 -31.69 -10.29
CA GLU A 74 -41.39 -30.92 -9.05
C GLU A 74 -39.98 -31.04 -8.42
N GLU A 75 -39.40 -32.23 -8.41
CA GLU A 75 -38.03 -32.44 -7.91
C GLU A 75 -36.99 -31.68 -8.74
N VAL A 76 -37.11 -31.71 -10.08
CA VAL A 76 -36.22 -30.95 -10.98
C VAL A 76 -36.42 -29.43 -10.80
N ALA A 77 -37.66 -28.97 -10.60
CA ALA A 77 -37.95 -27.57 -10.34
C ALA A 77 -37.36 -27.10 -8.99
N CYS A 78 -37.46 -27.92 -7.94
CA CYS A 78 -36.82 -27.66 -6.65
C CYS A 78 -35.29 -27.59 -6.77
N GLN A 79 -34.68 -28.56 -7.47
CA GLN A 79 -33.22 -28.57 -7.69
C GLN A 79 -32.74 -27.36 -8.48
N ALA A 80 -33.47 -26.97 -9.54
CA ALA A 80 -33.13 -25.78 -10.32
C ALA A 80 -33.22 -24.50 -9.49
N LEU A 81 -34.22 -24.38 -8.62
CA LEU A 81 -34.37 -23.22 -7.74
C LEU A 81 -33.25 -23.15 -6.69
N GLU A 82 -32.89 -24.28 -6.08
CA GLU A 82 -31.79 -24.37 -5.13
C GLU A 82 -30.43 -24.06 -5.79
N GLU A 83 -30.23 -24.49 -7.03
CA GLU A 83 -29.01 -24.19 -7.80
C GLU A 83 -28.92 -22.69 -8.19
N GLU A 84 -30.03 -22.07 -8.60
CA GLU A 84 -30.10 -20.63 -8.88
C GLU A 84 -29.88 -19.79 -7.62
N GLU A 85 -30.49 -20.16 -6.49
CA GLU A 85 -30.25 -19.50 -5.19
C GLU A 85 -28.79 -19.66 -4.74
N GLY A 86 -28.21 -20.85 -4.92
CA GLY A 86 -26.80 -21.12 -4.64
C GLY A 86 -25.87 -20.27 -5.50
N GLN A 87 -26.15 -20.13 -6.79
CA GLN A 87 -25.38 -19.28 -7.71
C GLN A 87 -25.50 -17.79 -7.36
N HIS A 88 -26.70 -17.33 -6.99
CA HIS A 88 -26.90 -15.94 -6.58
C HIS A 88 -26.14 -15.62 -5.29
N ALA A 89 -26.27 -16.48 -4.28
CA ALA A 89 -25.55 -16.34 -3.02
C ALA A 89 -24.03 -16.36 -3.21
N GLN A 90 -23.51 -17.19 -4.13
CA GLN A 90 -22.10 -17.24 -4.45
C GLN A 90 -21.62 -15.93 -5.11
N LYS A 91 -22.36 -15.40 -6.08
CA LYS A 91 -22.05 -14.10 -6.72
C LYS A 91 -22.09 -12.94 -5.73
N GLU A 92 -23.05 -12.93 -4.80
CA GLU A 92 -23.10 -11.91 -3.74
C GLU A 92 -21.90 -12.01 -2.80
N ARG A 93 -21.47 -13.22 -2.44
CA ARG A 93 -20.26 -13.41 -1.62
C ARG A 93 -19.00 -12.93 -2.33
N GLU A 94 -18.82 -13.28 -3.60
CA GLU A 94 -17.67 -12.86 -4.40
C GLU A 94 -17.63 -11.34 -4.60
N THR A 95 -18.78 -10.71 -4.85
CA THR A 95 -18.84 -9.24 -5.01
C THR A 95 -18.56 -8.50 -3.70
N GLU A 96 -19.04 -8.99 -2.56
CA GLU A 96 -18.73 -8.44 -1.24
C GLU A 96 -17.24 -8.63 -0.88
N GLU A 97 -16.65 -9.78 -1.19
CA GLU A 97 -15.21 -10.02 -1.02
C GLU A 97 -14.38 -9.09 -1.90
N GLN A 98 -14.75 -8.91 -3.17
CA GLN A 98 -14.11 -7.93 -4.06
C GLN A 98 -14.21 -6.50 -3.52
N ARG A 99 -15.36 -6.11 -2.95
CA ARG A 99 -15.53 -4.79 -2.30
C ARG A 99 -14.61 -4.63 -1.09
N ARG A 100 -14.53 -5.66 -0.23
CA ARG A 100 -13.64 -5.66 0.94
C ARG A 100 -12.18 -5.63 0.54
N GLU A 101 -11.77 -6.37 -0.49
CA GLU A 101 -10.42 -6.29 -1.03
C GLU A 101 -10.12 -4.90 -1.60
N ALA A 102 -11.05 -4.33 -2.36
CA ALA A 102 -10.90 -2.98 -2.89
C ALA A 102 -10.78 -1.95 -1.76
N GLU A 103 -11.53 -2.09 -0.66
CA GLU A 103 -11.43 -1.25 0.53
C GLU A 103 -10.12 -1.45 1.29
N ARG A 104 -9.62 -2.69 1.42
CA ARG A 104 -8.31 -2.98 2.03
C ARG A 104 -7.14 -2.45 1.20
N LYS A 105 -7.30 -2.37 -0.13
CA LYS A 105 -6.31 -1.81 -1.06
C LYS A 105 -6.37 -0.27 -1.14
N LYS A 106 -7.41 0.38 -0.61
CA LYS A 106 -7.42 1.85 -0.51
C LYS A 106 -6.29 2.29 0.40
N PRO A 107 -5.40 3.21 -0.05
CA PRO A 107 -4.39 3.79 0.81
C PRO A 107 -5.08 4.36 2.05
N LYS A 108 -4.64 3.94 3.24
CA LYS A 108 -5.07 4.58 4.49
C LYS A 108 -4.55 6.02 4.44
N LEU A 109 -5.44 6.96 4.18
CA LEU A 109 -5.14 8.38 4.29
C LEU A 109 -4.88 8.66 5.77
N ASN A 110 -3.69 9.18 6.07
CA ASN A 110 -3.41 9.69 7.41
C ASN A 110 -4.38 10.82 7.72
N ASN A 111 -4.80 10.91 8.98
CA ASN A 111 -5.63 12.02 9.43
C ASN A 111 -4.83 13.32 9.33
N PHE A 112 -5.49 14.41 8.94
CA PHE A 112 -4.87 15.73 8.92
C PHE A 112 -5.08 16.43 10.27
N ASP A 113 -4.15 17.30 10.64
CA ASP A 113 -4.26 18.12 11.85
C ASP A 113 -4.99 19.41 11.50
N ASP A 114 -6.26 19.53 11.92
CA ASP A 114 -7.12 20.70 11.67
C ASP A 114 -6.52 22.02 12.17
N ASN A 115 -5.63 21.96 13.17
CA ASN A 115 -5.01 23.15 13.77
C ASN A 115 -3.67 23.51 13.12
N ARG A 116 -3.13 22.65 12.26
CA ARG A 116 -1.86 22.90 11.57
C ARG A 116 -2.13 23.55 10.23
N ALA A 117 -2.10 24.88 10.22
CA ALA A 117 -2.07 25.64 8.97
C ALA A 117 -0.82 25.25 8.16
N VAL A 118 -1.03 24.66 6.98
CA VAL A 118 0.03 24.45 6.00
C VAL A 118 0.23 25.77 5.28
N ASP A 119 1.43 26.33 5.34
CA ASP A 119 1.73 27.57 4.63
C ASP A 119 1.62 27.34 3.11
N SER A 120 1.16 28.37 2.40
CA SER A 120 1.00 28.37 0.94
C SER A 120 2.32 28.29 0.18
N TRP A 121 3.43 28.51 0.89
CA TRP A 121 4.78 28.53 0.32
C TRP A 121 5.68 27.53 1.04
N ILE A 122 6.27 26.60 0.27
CA ILE A 122 7.33 25.73 0.77
C ILE A 122 8.62 26.55 0.75
N GLU A 123 9.18 26.79 1.92
CA GLU A 123 10.44 27.52 2.03
C GLU A 123 11.58 26.70 1.37
N PRO A 124 12.34 27.27 0.42
CA PRO A 124 13.42 26.55 -0.24
C PRO A 124 14.45 26.06 0.76
N GLY A 125 14.60 24.73 0.85
CA GLY A 125 15.57 24.09 1.73
C GLY A 125 16.89 23.76 1.03
N PRO A 126 17.97 23.50 1.79
CA PRO A 126 19.21 22.96 1.25
C PRO A 126 18.98 21.60 0.57
N SER A 127 19.85 21.24 -0.37
CA SER A 127 19.77 19.95 -1.06
C SER A 127 19.91 18.76 -0.10
N GLU A 128 19.24 17.65 -0.40
CA GLU A 128 19.36 16.39 0.36
C GLU A 128 20.82 15.89 0.41
N TYR A 129 21.60 16.12 -0.65
CA TYR A 129 23.04 15.84 -0.69
C TYR A 129 23.82 16.54 0.43
N ALA A 130 23.58 17.84 0.62
CA ALA A 130 24.24 18.64 1.64
C ALA A 130 23.84 18.20 3.06
N LEU A 131 22.56 17.87 3.26
CA LEU A 131 22.07 17.33 4.53
C LEU A 131 22.67 15.96 4.84
N ASN A 132 22.79 15.08 3.84
CA ASN A 132 23.41 13.78 4.00
C ASN A 132 24.89 13.91 4.38
N LYS A 133 25.62 14.87 3.79
CA LYS A 133 27.00 15.18 4.20
C LYS A 133 27.11 15.70 5.62
N ILE A 134 26.20 16.58 6.06
CA ILE A 134 26.13 17.03 7.46
C ILE A 134 25.96 15.81 8.39
N ASN A 135 25.08 14.88 8.05
CA ASN A 135 24.84 13.69 8.85
C ASN A 135 26.03 12.71 8.85
N MET A 136 26.82 12.69 7.77
CA MET A 136 28.06 11.93 7.67
C MET A 136 29.26 12.65 8.31
N LEU A 137 29.06 13.83 8.89
CA LEU A 137 30.12 14.68 9.45
C LEU A 137 31.20 15.04 8.41
N GLU A 138 30.82 15.07 7.13
CA GLU A 138 31.70 15.43 6.02
C GLU A 138 31.70 16.94 5.75
N TYR A 139 32.77 17.42 5.13
CA TYR A 139 32.83 18.79 4.63
C TYR A 139 31.82 19.00 3.50
N VAL A 140 31.06 20.10 3.63
CA VAL A 140 30.07 20.56 2.66
C VAL A 140 30.28 22.06 2.40
N GLU A 141 30.24 22.46 1.14
CA GLU A 141 30.39 23.85 0.74
C GLU A 141 29.21 24.71 1.25
N LEU A 142 29.51 25.90 1.76
CA LEU A 142 28.51 26.84 2.28
C LEU A 142 27.51 27.27 1.21
N ASN A 143 27.88 27.19 -0.06
CA ASN A 143 27.02 27.60 -1.17
C ASN A 143 25.68 26.83 -1.19
N TYR A 144 25.65 25.57 -0.73
CA TYR A 144 24.42 24.77 -0.61
C TYR A 144 23.38 25.39 0.33
N PHE A 145 23.83 26.16 1.32
CA PHE A 145 22.99 26.81 2.32
C PHE A 145 22.69 28.28 1.99
N THR A 146 23.22 28.79 0.88
CA THR A 146 22.86 30.12 0.40
C THR A 146 21.44 30.13 -0.15
N LYS A 147 20.80 31.30 -0.17
CA LYS A 147 19.50 31.47 -0.83
C LYS A 147 19.50 30.92 -2.26
N HIS A 148 20.56 31.18 -3.02
CA HIS A 148 20.72 30.66 -4.38
C HIS A 148 20.81 29.13 -4.39
N GLY A 149 21.67 28.55 -3.55
CA GLY A 149 21.83 27.10 -3.41
C GLY A 149 20.54 26.39 -3.05
N CYS A 150 19.78 26.91 -2.08
CA CYS A 150 18.48 26.36 -1.68
C CYS A 150 17.46 26.45 -2.83
N THR A 151 17.37 27.60 -3.53
CA THR A 151 16.43 27.72 -4.65
C THR A 151 16.76 26.79 -5.81
N GLU A 152 18.05 26.58 -6.11
CA GLU A 152 18.47 25.65 -7.15
C GLU A 152 18.22 24.20 -6.74
N ALA A 153 18.45 23.86 -5.46
CA ALA A 153 18.13 22.54 -4.93
C ALA A 153 16.63 22.22 -5.03
N THR A 154 15.75 23.18 -4.68
CA THR A 154 14.30 23.03 -4.84
C THR A 154 13.91 22.89 -6.31
N ARG A 155 14.53 23.67 -7.21
CA ARG A 155 14.31 23.53 -8.65
C ARG A 155 14.74 22.15 -9.17
N GLU A 156 15.87 21.64 -8.71
CA GLU A 156 16.36 20.31 -9.07
C GLU A 156 15.45 19.19 -8.52
N SER A 157 14.89 19.35 -7.31
CA SER A 157 13.91 18.39 -6.77
C SER A 157 12.60 18.40 -7.55
N ASP A 158 12.10 19.57 -7.94
CA ASP A 158 10.82 19.71 -8.64
C ASP A 158 10.89 19.19 -10.09
N GLN A 159 12.00 19.49 -10.78
CA GLN A 159 12.25 18.99 -12.14
C GLN A 159 12.49 17.48 -12.19
N SER A 160 12.84 16.85 -11.06
CA SER A 160 13.12 15.41 -10.97
C SER A 160 11.89 14.51 -11.11
N THR A 161 10.69 15.06 -11.31
CA THR A 161 9.47 14.23 -11.45
C THR A 161 9.42 13.44 -12.77
N GLY A 162 10.12 13.90 -13.82
CA GLY A 162 10.08 13.28 -15.16
C GLY A 162 11.20 12.28 -15.50
N ASN A 163 12.35 12.31 -14.81
CA ASN A 163 13.52 11.44 -15.07
C ASN A 163 14.07 10.89 -13.74
N LYS A 164 13.30 10.00 -13.11
CA LYS A 164 13.62 9.45 -11.79
C LYS A 164 14.61 8.29 -11.90
N ALA A 165 15.90 8.60 -11.98
CA ALA A 165 16.94 7.62 -11.68
C ALA A 165 16.96 7.41 -10.15
N PHE A 166 16.71 6.18 -9.71
CA PHE A 166 16.79 5.81 -8.30
C PHE A 166 18.00 4.91 -8.06
N VAL A 167 18.64 5.08 -6.92
CA VAL A 167 19.74 4.23 -6.45
C VAL A 167 19.26 3.45 -5.23
N THR A 168 19.49 2.15 -5.27
CA THR A 168 19.31 1.27 -4.14
C THR A 168 20.52 1.41 -3.23
N THR A 169 20.32 1.91 -2.01
CA THR A 169 21.37 2.06 -0.99
C THR A 169 21.01 1.25 0.26
N GLN A 170 22.01 0.56 0.83
CA GLN A 170 21.84 -0.14 2.10
C GLN A 170 22.02 0.86 3.25
N VAL A 171 21.00 1.04 4.07
CA VAL A 171 21.02 1.88 5.28
C VAL A 171 20.61 0.99 6.44
N GLU A 172 21.51 0.81 7.42
CA GLU A 172 21.22 0.06 8.65
C GLU A 172 20.57 -1.31 8.40
N ASP A 173 21.22 -2.13 7.56
CA ASP A 173 20.78 -3.47 7.17
C ASP A 173 19.46 -3.55 6.37
N THR A 174 18.87 -2.40 6.03
CA THR A 174 17.65 -2.31 5.24
C THR A 174 17.97 -1.71 3.86
N LEU A 175 17.42 -2.33 2.81
CA LEU A 175 17.57 -1.86 1.44
C LEU A 175 16.63 -0.67 1.20
N SER A 176 17.16 0.53 1.02
CA SER A 176 16.39 1.76 0.78
C SER A 176 16.55 2.24 -0.65
N ILE A 177 15.47 2.72 -1.27
CA ILE A 177 15.50 3.31 -2.61
C ILE A 177 15.50 4.83 -2.44
N ARG A 178 16.57 5.49 -2.87
CA ARG A 178 16.68 6.96 -2.82
C ARG A 178 16.83 7.56 -4.21
N PRO A 179 16.31 8.78 -4.45
CA PRO A 179 16.61 9.51 -5.68
C PRO A 179 18.11 9.66 -5.88
N THR A 180 18.61 9.54 -7.11
CA THR A 180 20.04 9.73 -7.41
C THR A 180 20.52 11.13 -7.02
N THR A 181 19.62 12.11 -7.00
CA THR A 181 19.88 13.50 -6.59
C THR A 181 20.31 13.62 -5.13
N ALA A 182 19.90 12.70 -4.24
CA ALA A 182 20.34 12.68 -2.84
C ALA A 182 21.85 12.40 -2.70
N HIS A 183 22.46 11.78 -3.70
CA HIS A 183 23.87 11.37 -3.68
C HIS A 183 24.73 12.15 -4.69
N ARG A 184 24.14 13.08 -5.44
CA ARG A 184 24.82 13.83 -6.49
C ARG A 184 25.07 15.26 -6.05
N ALA A 185 26.34 15.68 -6.10
CA ALA A 185 26.70 17.09 -5.95
C ALA A 185 26.05 17.92 -7.08
N ALA A 186 25.51 19.08 -6.71
CA ALA A 186 24.93 20.00 -7.69
C ALA A 186 26.03 20.53 -8.63
N LYS A 187 25.69 20.78 -9.90
CA LYS A 187 26.68 21.08 -10.95
C LYS A 187 27.30 22.48 -10.83
N ASN A 188 26.61 23.41 -10.16
CA ASN A 188 26.95 24.83 -10.13
C ASN A 188 27.38 25.31 -8.73
N ILE A 189 28.06 24.45 -7.97
CA ILE A 189 28.51 24.78 -6.63
C ILE A 189 29.82 25.58 -6.70
N ARG A 190 29.70 26.88 -6.49
CA ARG A 190 30.81 27.78 -6.11
C ARG A 190 31.44 27.31 -4.80
N LYS A 191 32.76 27.46 -4.72
CA LYS A 191 33.53 27.20 -3.51
C LYS A 191 33.30 28.29 -2.47
N ASP A 192 33.63 27.98 -1.22
CA ASP A 192 33.51 28.91 -0.10
C ASP A 192 34.33 30.19 -0.30
N GLU A 193 35.49 30.08 -0.96
CA GLU A 193 36.36 31.21 -1.32
C GLU A 193 35.71 32.19 -2.30
N ASP A 194 34.77 31.73 -3.13
CA ASP A 194 34.11 32.55 -4.13
C ASP A 194 32.88 33.28 -3.58
N LEU A 195 32.37 32.88 -2.41
CA LEU A 195 31.20 33.49 -1.79
C LEU A 195 31.47 34.93 -1.34
N SER A 196 30.47 35.80 -1.50
CA SER A 196 30.50 37.11 -0.87
C SER A 196 30.29 37.00 0.64
N TRP A 197 30.73 38.02 1.39
CA TRP A 197 30.53 38.06 2.84
C TRP A 197 29.05 37.95 3.23
N SER A 198 28.15 38.60 2.47
CA SER A 198 26.71 38.53 2.72
C SER A 198 26.15 37.12 2.51
N GLU A 199 26.60 36.43 1.46
CA GLU A 199 26.17 35.06 1.18
C GLU A 199 26.67 34.08 2.25
N MET A 200 27.92 34.24 2.70
CA MET A 200 28.47 33.43 3.79
C MET A 200 27.71 33.66 5.11
N LEU A 201 27.35 34.90 5.45
CA LEU A 201 26.56 35.20 6.64
C LEU A 201 25.15 34.59 6.60
N PHE A 202 24.55 34.51 5.42
CA PHE A 202 23.28 33.83 5.25
C PHE A 202 23.47 32.31 5.39
N ALA A 203 24.40 31.75 4.60
CA ALA A 203 24.68 30.32 4.53
C ALA A 203 25.04 29.71 5.89
N LYS A 204 25.85 30.38 6.70
CA LYS A 204 26.23 29.87 8.02
C LYS A 204 25.01 29.67 8.93
N THR A 205 23.99 30.55 8.82
CA THR A 205 22.82 30.54 9.70
C THR A 205 21.98 29.31 9.38
N THR A 206 21.69 29.11 8.09
CA THR A 206 20.98 27.95 7.59
C THR A 206 21.77 26.65 7.84
N MET A 207 23.09 26.64 7.66
CA MET A 207 23.93 25.47 7.94
C MET A 207 23.89 25.09 9.42
N LEU A 208 24.01 26.06 10.33
CA LEU A 208 23.95 25.81 11.77
C LEU A 208 22.58 25.29 12.21
N GLU A 209 21.49 25.78 11.60
CA GLU A 209 20.15 25.26 11.82
C GLU A 209 20.02 23.80 11.35
N CYS A 210 20.54 23.47 10.17
CA CYS A 210 20.57 22.09 9.69
C CYS A 210 21.40 21.17 10.61
N ILE A 211 22.53 21.67 11.12
CA ILE A 211 23.36 20.94 12.08
C ILE A 211 22.59 20.69 13.39
N ALA A 212 21.92 21.71 13.92
CA ALA A 212 21.11 21.58 15.14
C ALA A 212 19.95 20.58 14.96
N ASN A 213 19.33 20.58 13.78
CA ASN A 213 18.20 19.70 13.46
C ASN A 213 18.62 18.28 13.05
N SER A 214 19.90 18.04 12.76
CA SER A 214 20.39 16.73 12.30
C SER A 214 20.28 15.62 13.35
N GLY A 215 20.35 15.97 14.63
CA GLY A 215 20.41 15.02 15.75
C GLY A 215 21.71 14.21 15.85
N VAL A 216 22.60 14.27 14.84
CA VAL A 216 23.87 13.52 14.80
C VAL A 216 25.00 14.30 15.49
N TRP A 217 24.99 15.63 15.40
CA TRP A 217 26.05 16.46 15.94
C TRP A 217 25.92 16.61 17.46
N SER A 218 27.01 16.36 18.18
CA SER A 218 27.05 16.72 19.60
C SER A 218 26.99 18.23 19.77
N ASP A 219 26.33 18.69 20.84
CA ASP A 219 26.23 20.11 21.19
C ASP A 219 27.60 20.80 21.24
N ARG A 220 28.64 20.11 21.74
CA ARG A 220 30.00 20.64 21.80
C ARG A 220 30.56 20.97 20.42
N HIS A 221 30.34 20.11 19.43
CA HIS A 221 30.83 20.33 18.06
C HIS A 221 30.04 21.43 17.35
N ALA A 222 28.71 21.43 17.49
CA ALA A 222 27.86 22.49 16.95
C ALA A 222 28.21 23.87 17.54
N LEU A 223 28.39 23.95 18.87
CA LEU A 223 28.79 25.19 19.56
C LEU A 223 30.20 25.65 19.17
N SER A 224 31.13 24.72 18.97
CA SER A 224 32.48 25.06 18.50
C SER A 224 32.43 25.70 17.12
N LEU A 225 31.63 25.15 16.20
CA LEU A 225 31.45 25.69 14.86
C LEU A 225 30.74 27.06 14.88
N ALA A 226 29.68 27.20 15.69
CA ALA A 226 29.02 28.48 15.89
C ALA A 226 29.99 29.54 16.45
N SER A 227 30.83 29.15 17.42
CA SER A 227 31.85 30.03 18.01
C SER A 227 32.89 30.48 17.01
N PHE A 228 33.28 29.60 16.06
CA PHE A 228 34.15 29.96 14.95
C PHE A 228 33.55 31.09 14.10
N PHE A 229 32.28 30.97 13.70
CA PHE A 229 31.61 32.01 12.92
C PHE A 229 31.46 33.33 13.68
N VAL A 230 31.13 33.28 14.98
CA VAL A 230 31.05 34.49 15.82
C VAL A 230 32.41 35.19 15.93
N ALA A 231 33.49 34.42 16.08
CA ALA A 231 34.85 34.97 16.11
C ALA A 231 35.20 35.62 14.75
N LEU A 232 34.88 34.93 13.65
CA LEU A 232 35.06 35.40 12.28
C LEU A 232 34.40 36.78 12.07
N GLU A 233 33.12 36.88 12.40
CA GLU A 233 32.35 38.13 12.31
C GLU A 233 32.89 39.24 13.19
N SER A 234 33.19 38.92 14.45
CA SER A 234 33.67 39.90 15.43
C SER A 234 34.95 40.57 14.94
N ARG A 235 35.82 39.83 14.27
CA ARG A 235 37.06 40.37 13.71
C ARG A 235 36.81 41.27 12.51
N VAL A 236 35.95 40.86 11.58
CA VAL A 236 35.59 41.71 10.42
C VAL A 236 34.97 43.02 10.89
N ARG A 237 34.05 42.97 11.86
CA ARG A 237 33.47 44.18 12.48
C ARG A 237 34.54 45.08 13.12
N ARG A 238 35.51 44.50 13.84
CA ARG A 238 36.63 45.27 14.43
C ARG A 238 37.51 45.93 13.36
N GLN A 239 37.84 45.21 12.29
CA GLN A 239 38.66 45.75 11.20
C GLN A 239 37.92 46.87 10.46
N TRP A 240 36.64 46.67 10.16
CA TRP A 240 35.76 47.70 9.61
C TRP A 240 35.73 48.96 10.48
N PHE A 241 35.53 48.80 11.79
CA PHE A 241 35.51 49.92 12.72
C PHE A 241 36.85 50.67 12.80
N LYS A 242 37.98 49.95 12.70
CA LYS A 242 39.31 50.57 12.61
C LYS A 242 39.48 51.36 11.31
N ALA A 243 39.04 50.82 10.17
CA ALA A 243 39.11 51.50 8.88
C ALA A 243 38.25 52.77 8.86
N LEU A 244 37.04 52.70 9.43
CA LEU A 244 36.16 53.87 9.63
C LEU A 244 36.83 54.97 10.45
N LYS A 245 37.47 54.62 11.58
CA LYS A 245 38.21 55.60 12.39
C LYS A 245 39.36 56.28 11.66
N LEU A 246 39.93 55.61 10.65
CA LEU A 246 41.02 56.12 9.82
C LEU A 246 40.53 56.86 8.57
N ASN A 247 39.20 57.05 8.43
CA ASN A 247 38.55 57.61 7.24
C ASN A 247 38.96 56.91 5.93
N ARG A 248 39.14 55.58 5.98
CA ARG A 248 39.44 54.73 4.82
C ARG A 248 38.21 53.94 4.44
N GLY A 249 37.99 53.77 3.14
CA GLY A 249 37.01 52.80 2.64
C GLY A 249 37.36 51.38 3.09
N PHE A 250 36.35 50.58 3.43
CA PHE A 250 36.52 49.18 3.82
C PHE A 250 35.73 48.32 2.85
N ASN A 251 36.44 47.58 1.99
CA ASN A 251 35.80 46.64 1.09
C ASN A 251 35.66 45.28 1.78
N LEU A 252 34.41 44.84 1.99
CA LEU A 252 34.09 43.55 2.58
C LEU A 252 34.49 42.36 1.67
N GLU A 253 34.74 42.60 0.38
CA GLU A 253 35.14 41.59 -0.59
C GLU A 253 36.65 41.27 -0.56
N ILE A 254 37.49 42.19 -0.06
CA ILE A 254 38.96 42.04 0.03
C ILE A 254 39.37 41.13 1.21
N ILE A 255 38.41 40.77 2.06
CA ILE A 255 38.63 40.01 3.30
C ILE A 255 39.04 38.55 3.03
N LYS A 256 38.91 38.06 1.80
CA LYS A 256 39.02 36.63 1.45
C LYS A 256 40.35 35.97 1.83
N ASP A 257 41.49 36.55 1.45
CA ASP A 257 42.76 35.80 1.53
C ASP A 257 43.57 36.09 2.79
N ASP A 258 43.76 37.37 3.14
CA ASP A 258 44.58 37.76 4.29
C ASP A 258 43.91 37.40 5.63
N LEU A 259 42.58 37.47 5.68
CA LEU A 259 41.85 37.11 6.90
C LEU A 259 41.93 35.60 7.14
N MET A 260 41.71 34.78 6.11
CA MET A 260 41.72 33.32 6.24
C MET A 260 43.10 32.79 6.63
N ARG A 261 44.18 33.29 6.00
CA ARG A 261 45.56 32.95 6.41
C ARG A 261 45.82 33.27 7.88
N SER A 262 45.40 34.45 8.32
CA SER A 262 45.60 34.84 9.72
C SER A 262 44.75 34.07 10.73
N TYR A 263 43.66 33.40 10.29
CA TYR A 263 42.89 32.50 11.16
C TYR A 263 43.57 31.15 11.31
N THR A 264 44.13 30.61 10.24
CA THR A 264 44.95 29.40 10.30
C THR A 264 46.15 29.60 11.23
N GLU A 265 46.81 30.75 11.14
CA GLU A 265 47.91 31.10 12.05
C GLU A 265 47.47 31.16 13.52
N ILE A 266 46.37 31.87 13.84
CA ILE A 266 45.90 31.99 15.23
C ILE A 266 45.40 30.66 15.82
N ILE A 267 44.74 29.82 15.01
CA ILE A 267 44.29 28.50 15.47
C ILE A 267 45.52 27.63 15.75
N ASN A 268 46.49 27.62 14.84
CA ASN A 268 47.74 26.88 15.02
C ASN A 268 48.58 27.41 16.19
N ASP A 269 48.54 28.71 16.47
CA ASP A 269 49.19 29.31 17.64
C ASP A 269 48.50 28.89 18.93
N LYS A 270 47.16 28.91 18.98
CA LYS A 270 46.42 28.46 20.17
C LYS A 270 46.57 26.98 20.45
N GLU A 271 46.66 26.14 19.41
CA GLU A 271 46.93 24.72 19.59
C GLU A 271 48.39 24.48 20.05
N ARG A 272 49.36 25.22 19.50
CA ARG A 272 50.75 25.22 20.01
C ARG A 272 50.83 25.65 21.47
N ASP A 273 50.14 26.72 21.85
CA ASP A 273 50.13 27.21 23.24
C ASP A 273 49.55 26.17 24.20
N LYS A 274 48.52 25.42 23.78
CA LYS A 274 47.96 24.30 24.58
C LYS A 274 48.92 23.13 24.69
N GLU A 275 49.65 22.82 23.63
CA GLU A 275 50.63 21.73 23.61
C GLU A 275 51.82 22.07 24.52
N VAL A 276 52.34 23.30 24.42
CA VAL A 276 53.37 23.83 25.31
C VAL A 276 52.88 23.86 26.77
N ALA A 277 51.63 24.24 27.03
CA ALA A 277 51.08 24.22 28.39
C ALA A 277 51.01 22.79 28.97
N LYS A 278 50.65 21.80 28.15
CA LYS A 278 50.66 20.38 28.56
C LYS A 278 52.08 19.88 28.83
N GLU A 279 53.05 20.24 28.00
CA GLU A 279 54.45 19.86 28.22
C GLU A 279 55.01 20.49 29.50
N ILE A 280 54.68 21.75 29.78
CA ILE A 280 55.07 22.42 31.03
C ILE A 280 54.45 21.71 32.24
N GLU A 281 53.18 21.31 32.16
CA GLU A 281 52.50 20.57 33.23
C GLU A 281 53.14 19.21 33.48
N VAL A 282 53.48 18.46 32.41
CA VAL A 282 54.21 17.18 32.50
C VAL A 282 55.59 17.37 33.12
N VAL A 283 56.35 18.38 32.71
CA VAL A 283 57.68 18.69 33.28
C VAL A 283 57.57 19.05 34.76
N HIS A 284 56.54 19.79 35.17
CA HIS A 284 56.30 20.15 36.57
C HIS A 284 55.96 18.92 37.44
N VAL A 285 55.17 17.98 36.92
CA VAL A 285 54.83 16.71 37.60
C VAL A 285 56.07 15.80 37.71
N VAL A 286 56.94 15.76 36.71
CA VAL A 286 58.18 14.95 36.74
C VAL A 286 59.22 15.55 37.70
N GLN A 287 59.36 16.88 37.75
CA GLN A 287 60.27 17.54 38.70
C GLN A 287 59.81 17.42 40.15
N THR A 288 58.50 17.45 40.41
CA THR A 288 57.95 17.29 41.77
C THR A 288 58.05 15.85 42.28
N THR A 289 58.00 14.85 41.40
CA THR A 289 58.17 13.43 41.78
C THR A 289 59.63 13.04 42.01
N SER A 290 60.59 13.65 41.30
CA SER A 290 62.03 13.41 41.52
C SER A 290 62.61 14.01 42.81
N CYS A 291 61.90 14.95 43.47
CA CYS A 291 62.33 15.53 44.75
C CYS A 291 61.76 14.79 45.99
N VAL A 292 60.95 13.75 45.80
CA VAL A 292 60.24 13.03 46.88
C VAL A 292 60.79 11.60 47.10
N THR A 293 61.86 11.21 46.40
CA THR A 293 62.66 10.01 46.65
C THR A 293 64.07 10.36 47.08
#